data_AF-B8GBT7-F1
#
_entry.id   AF-B8GBT7-F1
#
_cell.length_a   1.000
_cell.length_b   1.000
_cell.length_c   1.000
_cell.angle_alpha   90.00
_cell.angle_beta   90.00
_cell.angle_gamma   90.00
#
_symmetry.space_group_name_H-M   'P 1'
#
loop_
_entity.id
_entity.type
_entity.pdbx_description
1 polymer ?
#
loop_
_entity_poly.entity_id
_entity_poly.type
_entity_poly.pdbx_seq_one_letter_code
_entity_poly.pdbx_strand_id
1 'polypeptide(L)'
;MTVVLAATHHDPDGRLYPQMVRVVPTLQQYFDGIAILLTPTSATETQAWLARSEVALHVAPPDAPIGHRHLGRWRRGAVQTALTTFANAEWLLFCDLDRVLHWAEYWPDEFATTLAALPEADLTVLGRTARAFYSHPRAQVLPETIVNEVFARMTGLAWDVMAAARGLSRRAADLIVTASRDDSIGADCTWLLLAQRAGLQLAYRETEGLEFETLDRYQDEVAALGGPQAWLDRFDANLNNWLLRLELAYTVVESCRQQMNE
;
A
#
# COMPACT_ATOMS: atom_id res chain seq x y z
N MET A 1 -14.28 -0.30 -18.86
CA MET A 1 -13.23 -0.67 -17.90
C MET A 1 -13.63 -0.06 -16.59
N THR A 2 -14.11 -0.87 -15.67
CA THR A 2 -14.46 -0.43 -14.32
C THR A 2 -13.26 -0.61 -13.40
N VAL A 3 -12.71 0.50 -12.88
CA VAL A 3 -11.57 0.49 -11.95
C VAL A 3 -12.01 1.02 -10.60
N VAL A 4 -11.76 0.26 -9.53
CA VAL A 4 -12.07 0.69 -8.16
C VAL A 4 -10.81 0.74 -7.29
N LEU A 5 -10.79 1.68 -6.35
CA LEU A 5 -9.74 1.78 -5.34
C LEU A 5 -10.11 0.91 -4.14
N ALA A 6 -9.18 0.09 -3.68
CA ALA A 6 -9.22 -0.62 -2.40
C ALA A 6 -8.11 -0.06 -1.51
N ALA A 7 -8.47 0.66 -0.45
CA ALA A 7 -7.49 1.30 0.43
C ALA A 7 -7.65 0.88 1.89
N THR A 8 -6.52 0.76 2.60
CA THR A 8 -6.53 0.75 4.06
C THR A 8 -6.30 2.17 4.59
N HIS A 9 -6.86 2.49 5.75
CA HIS A 9 -6.56 3.75 6.42
C HIS A 9 -6.39 3.57 7.94
N HIS A 10 -5.22 3.96 8.44
CA HIS A 10 -4.87 4.03 9.85
C HIS A 10 -4.23 5.39 10.15
N ASP A 11 -4.94 6.25 10.86
CA ASP A 11 -4.45 7.59 11.22
C ASP A 11 -5.03 8.02 12.57
N PRO A 12 -4.50 7.49 13.69
CA PRO A 12 -5.03 7.79 15.02
C PRO A 12 -4.87 9.26 15.40
N ASP A 13 -3.85 9.94 14.87
CA ASP A 13 -3.55 11.34 15.16
C ASP A 13 -4.30 12.32 14.24
N GLY A 14 -4.98 11.83 13.19
CA GLY A 14 -5.70 12.68 12.24
C GLY A 14 -4.80 13.53 11.34
N ARG A 15 -3.51 13.17 11.20
CA ARG A 15 -2.52 13.97 10.46
C ARG A 15 -2.75 13.97 8.96
N LEU A 16 -3.42 12.96 8.43
CA LEU A 16 -3.77 12.88 7.00
C LEU A 16 -5.06 13.61 6.69
N TYR A 17 -5.84 14.03 7.69
CA TYR A 17 -7.14 14.64 7.47
C TYR A 17 -7.11 15.83 6.48
N PRO A 18 -6.19 16.81 6.58
CA PRO A 18 -6.17 17.93 5.65
C PRO A 18 -5.91 17.51 4.19
N GLN A 19 -5.01 16.55 3.97
CA GLN A 19 -4.70 16.02 2.64
C GLN A 19 -5.88 15.19 2.11
N MET A 20 -6.46 14.33 2.95
CA MET A 20 -7.62 13.51 2.60
C MET A 20 -8.80 14.38 2.12
N VAL A 21 -9.17 15.42 2.87
CA VAL A 21 -10.27 16.32 2.50
C VAL A 21 -10.04 17.00 1.15
N ARG A 22 -8.78 17.33 0.85
CA ARG A 22 -8.39 18.00 -0.40
C ARG A 22 -8.34 17.04 -1.58
N VAL A 23 -7.85 15.82 -1.40
CA VAL A 23 -7.43 14.93 -2.50
C VAL A 23 -8.43 13.80 -2.78
N VAL A 24 -9.21 13.33 -1.80
CA VAL A 24 -10.25 12.31 -2.04
C VAL A 24 -11.24 12.72 -3.15
N PRO A 25 -11.72 13.98 -3.24
CA PRO A 25 -12.56 14.40 -4.36
C PRO A 25 -11.91 14.24 -5.74
N THR A 26 -10.58 14.38 -5.82
CA THR A 26 -9.81 14.12 -7.04
C THR A 26 -9.72 12.62 -7.32
N LEU A 27 -9.49 11.79 -6.30
CA LEU A 27 -9.51 10.33 -6.45
C LEU A 27 -10.85 9.83 -7.00
N GLN A 28 -11.97 10.43 -6.58
CA GLN A 28 -13.31 10.09 -7.10
C GLN A 28 -13.48 10.36 -8.60
N GLN A 29 -12.60 11.14 -9.21
CA GLN A 29 -12.59 11.36 -10.66
C GLN A 29 -11.82 10.26 -11.41
N TYR A 30 -10.93 9.54 -10.73
CA TYR A 30 -10.10 8.49 -11.31
C TYR A 30 -10.72 7.09 -11.21
N PHE A 31 -11.65 6.88 -10.27
CA PHE A 31 -12.21 5.57 -9.98
C PHE A 31 -13.73 5.57 -10.11
N ASP A 32 -14.27 4.46 -10.61
CA ASP A 32 -15.72 4.19 -10.61
C ASP A 32 -16.26 3.91 -9.21
N GLY A 33 -15.38 3.66 -8.25
CA GLY A 33 -15.70 3.42 -6.85
C GLY A 33 -14.47 3.40 -5.97
N ILE A 34 -14.63 3.83 -4.71
CA ILE A 34 -13.56 3.81 -3.70
C ILE A 34 -14.06 3.04 -2.49
N ALA A 35 -13.36 1.99 -2.10
CA ALA A 35 -13.57 1.26 -0.85
C ALA A 35 -12.43 1.54 0.12
N ILE A 36 -12.77 1.93 1.35
CA ILE A 36 -11.80 2.22 2.40
C ILE A 36 -12.10 1.33 3.61
N LEU A 37 -11.12 0.50 3.97
CA LEU A 37 -11.11 -0.22 5.23
C LEU A 37 -10.39 0.63 6.29
N LEU A 38 -11.17 1.16 7.23
CA LEU A 38 -10.72 2.03 8.30
C LEU A 38 -10.42 1.24 9.58
N THR A 39 -9.24 1.43 10.15
CA THR A 39 -8.93 0.89 11.49
C THR A 39 -9.78 1.58 12.57
N PRO A 40 -10.16 0.87 13.65
CA PRO A 40 -11.04 1.42 14.68
C PRO A 40 -10.44 2.59 15.47
N THR A 41 -9.12 2.78 15.41
CA THR A 41 -8.41 3.81 16.17
C THR A 41 -8.16 5.08 15.38
N SER A 42 -8.55 5.15 14.10
CA SER A 42 -8.38 6.36 13.29
C SER A 42 -9.20 7.53 13.87
N ALA A 43 -8.71 8.75 13.68
CA ALA A 43 -9.31 9.96 14.25
C ALA A 43 -10.80 10.09 13.89
N THR A 44 -11.62 10.48 14.88
CA THR A 44 -13.07 10.62 14.74
C THR A 44 -13.47 11.60 13.64
N GLU A 45 -12.69 12.68 13.44
CA GLU A 45 -12.96 13.65 12.38
C GLU A 45 -12.83 13.03 10.98
N THR A 46 -11.76 12.24 10.76
CA THR A 46 -11.56 11.47 9.53
C THR A 46 -12.70 10.50 9.29
N GLN A 47 -13.11 9.73 10.30
CA GLN A 47 -14.23 8.80 10.18
C GLN A 47 -15.53 9.54 9.82
N ALA A 48 -15.84 10.64 10.51
CA ALA A 48 -17.05 11.40 10.28
C ALA A 48 -17.08 12.04 8.89
N TRP A 49 -15.92 12.46 8.36
CA TRP A 49 -15.83 13.00 7.02
C TRP A 49 -15.99 11.91 5.95
N LEU A 50 -15.27 10.79 6.08
CA LEU A 50 -15.36 9.66 5.15
C LEU A 50 -16.79 9.10 5.08
N ALA A 51 -17.49 9.00 6.21
CA ALA A 51 -18.88 8.55 6.25
C ALA A 51 -19.87 9.46 5.51
N ARG A 52 -19.48 10.72 5.23
CA ARG A 52 -20.27 11.69 4.46
C ARG A 52 -19.80 11.84 3.01
N SER A 53 -18.66 11.23 2.66
CA SER A 53 -18.11 11.24 1.30
C SER A 53 -18.70 10.12 0.45
N GLU A 54 -18.63 10.25 -0.88
CA GLU A 54 -19.03 9.20 -1.82
C GLU A 54 -17.97 8.09 -1.90
N VAL A 55 -17.75 7.39 -0.78
CA VAL A 55 -16.86 6.24 -0.67
C VAL A 55 -17.58 5.10 0.07
N ALA A 56 -17.24 3.87 -0.26
CA ALA A 56 -17.63 2.69 0.50
C ALA A 56 -16.73 2.55 1.74
N LEU A 57 -17.13 3.18 2.84
CA LEU A 57 -16.42 3.10 4.11
C LEU A 57 -16.80 1.83 4.88
N HIS A 58 -15.81 1.02 5.25
CA HIS A 58 -15.96 -0.05 6.23
C HIS A 58 -15.07 0.23 7.44
N VAL A 59 -15.69 0.40 8.61
CA VAL A 59 -14.95 0.55 9.88
C VAL A 59 -14.84 -0.81 10.52
N ALA A 60 -13.61 -1.25 10.76
CA ALA A 60 -13.36 -2.54 11.38
C ALA A 60 -13.79 -2.58 12.87
N PRO A 61 -14.02 -3.78 13.43
CA PRO A 61 -14.38 -3.94 14.84
C PRO A 61 -13.34 -3.31 15.79
N PRO A 62 -13.76 -2.79 16.97
CA PRO A 62 -12.86 -2.17 17.95
C PRO A 62 -11.71 -3.06 18.44
N ASP A 63 -11.90 -4.38 18.44
CA ASP A 63 -10.95 -5.40 18.87
C ASP A 63 -10.08 -5.96 17.73
N ALA A 64 -10.24 -5.43 16.51
CA ALA A 64 -9.42 -5.84 15.37
C ALA A 64 -7.94 -5.56 15.63
N PRO A 65 -7.04 -6.55 15.43
CA PRO A 65 -5.64 -6.39 15.78
C PRO A 65 -4.92 -5.47 14.78
N ILE A 66 -4.11 -4.56 15.29
CA ILE A 66 -3.35 -3.57 14.51
C ILE A 66 -1.85 -3.85 14.65
N GLY A 67 -1.08 -3.56 13.59
CA GLY A 67 0.36 -3.72 13.55
C GLY A 67 0.83 -4.56 12.36
N HIS A 68 2.13 -4.58 12.09
CA HIS A 68 2.71 -5.20 10.91
C HIS A 68 2.47 -6.71 10.81
N ARG A 69 2.26 -7.39 11.93
CA ARG A 69 1.89 -8.83 11.95
C ARG A 69 0.47 -9.11 11.50
N HIS A 70 -0.35 -8.06 11.34
CA HIS A 70 -1.74 -8.14 10.90
C HIS A 70 -1.98 -7.33 9.62
N LEU A 71 -0.95 -6.74 9.03
CA LEU A 71 -1.08 -5.86 7.87
C LEU A 71 -1.68 -6.58 6.65
N GLY A 72 -1.24 -7.79 6.34
CA GLY A 72 -1.79 -8.62 5.27
C GLY A 72 -3.28 -8.90 5.43
N ARG A 73 -3.78 -9.03 6.66
CA ARG A 73 -5.23 -9.11 6.94
C ARG A 73 -5.94 -7.81 6.54
N TRP A 74 -5.41 -6.66 6.92
CA TRP A 74 -6.01 -5.35 6.58
C TRP A 74 -6.02 -5.12 5.07
N ARG A 75 -4.90 -5.39 4.39
CA ARG A 75 -4.81 -5.24 2.94
C ARG A 75 -5.77 -6.17 2.21
N ARG A 76 -5.83 -7.44 2.60
CA ARG A 76 -6.81 -8.41 2.06
C ARG A 76 -8.25 -8.00 2.35
N GLY A 77 -8.50 -7.45 3.54
CA GLY A 77 -9.80 -6.93 3.94
C GLY A 77 -10.26 -5.76 3.06
N ALA A 78 -9.37 -4.82 2.74
CA ALA A 78 -9.69 -3.71 1.83
C ALA A 78 -10.07 -4.22 0.42
N VAL A 79 -9.32 -5.19 -0.11
CA VAL A 79 -9.64 -5.85 -1.38
C VAL A 79 -11.00 -6.56 -1.30
N GLN A 80 -11.28 -7.27 -0.20
CA GLN A 80 -12.57 -7.93 0.01
C GLN A 80 -13.73 -6.93 0.08
N THR A 81 -13.56 -5.81 0.77
CA THR A 81 -14.55 -4.73 0.83
C THR A 81 -14.84 -4.20 -0.57
N ALA A 82 -13.81 -3.91 -1.37
CA ALA A 82 -13.98 -3.44 -2.74
C ALA A 82 -14.76 -4.43 -3.61
N LEU A 83 -14.37 -5.72 -3.61
CA LEU A 83 -15.07 -6.76 -4.39
C LEU A 83 -16.53 -6.94 -3.98
N THR A 84 -16.80 -6.84 -2.68
CA THR A 84 -18.15 -7.03 -2.13
C THR A 84 -19.05 -5.85 -2.47
N THR A 85 -18.54 -4.62 -2.39
CA THR A 85 -19.31 -3.42 -2.65
C THR A 85 -19.50 -3.14 -4.15
N PHE A 86 -18.48 -3.42 -4.95
CA PHE A 86 -18.48 -3.12 -6.38
C PHE A 86 -18.47 -4.40 -7.21
N ALA A 87 -19.62 -5.06 -7.31
CA ALA A 87 -19.75 -6.35 -8.00
C ALA A 87 -19.27 -6.36 -9.46
N ASN A 88 -19.35 -5.20 -10.14
CA ASN A 88 -18.95 -4.98 -11.53
C ASN A 88 -17.50 -4.47 -11.67
N ALA A 89 -16.72 -4.40 -10.59
CA ALA A 89 -15.31 -4.02 -10.67
C ALA A 89 -14.54 -5.06 -11.49
N GLU A 90 -13.94 -4.61 -12.59
CA GLU A 90 -13.10 -5.45 -13.46
C GLU A 90 -11.65 -5.43 -12.97
N TRP A 91 -11.22 -4.25 -12.49
CA TRP A 91 -9.87 -3.96 -12.03
C TRP A 91 -9.90 -3.22 -10.70
N LEU A 92 -8.93 -3.52 -9.85
CA LEU A 92 -8.72 -2.86 -8.57
C LEU A 92 -7.32 -2.27 -8.53
N LEU A 93 -7.19 -1.05 -8.00
CA LEU A 93 -5.94 -0.59 -7.40
C LEU A 93 -6.02 -0.86 -5.90
N PHE A 94 -5.17 -1.72 -5.38
CA PHE A 94 -4.90 -1.77 -3.94
C PHE A 94 -3.75 -0.82 -3.59
N CYS A 95 -3.98 0.11 -2.66
CA CYS A 95 -2.94 1.01 -2.15
C CYS A 95 -3.36 1.59 -0.79
N ASP A 96 -2.43 1.71 0.18
CA ASP A 96 -2.70 2.37 1.45
C ASP A 96 -3.09 3.85 1.22
N LEU A 97 -4.05 4.39 2.00
CA LEU A 97 -4.70 5.66 1.67
C LEU A 97 -3.71 6.84 1.63
N ASP A 98 -2.73 6.90 2.52
CA ASP A 98 -1.70 7.95 2.51
C ASP A 98 -0.89 7.94 1.21
N ARG A 99 -0.51 6.75 0.74
CA ARG A 99 0.26 6.59 -0.50
C ARG A 99 -0.52 7.00 -1.74
N VAL A 100 -1.79 6.59 -1.85
CA VAL A 100 -2.60 6.96 -3.03
C VAL A 100 -3.00 8.44 -3.03
N LEU A 101 -3.18 9.05 -1.85
CA LEU A 101 -3.38 10.50 -1.74
C LEU A 101 -2.15 11.26 -2.24
N HIS A 102 -0.96 10.87 -1.77
CA HIS A 102 0.29 11.45 -2.23
C HIS A 102 0.48 11.29 -3.76
N TRP A 103 0.28 10.07 -4.27
CA TRP A 103 0.42 9.79 -5.69
C TRP A 103 -0.48 10.66 -6.56
N ALA A 104 -1.78 10.73 -6.23
CA ALA A 104 -2.74 11.51 -7.00
C ALA A 104 -2.50 13.02 -6.91
N GLU A 105 -1.91 13.51 -5.80
CA GLU A 105 -1.63 14.93 -5.59
C GLU A 105 -0.38 15.40 -6.34
N TYR A 106 0.72 14.65 -6.26
CA TYR A 106 2.03 15.10 -6.75
C TYR A 106 2.42 14.49 -8.10
N TRP A 107 1.83 13.35 -8.48
CA TRP A 107 2.14 12.64 -9.71
C TRP A 107 0.88 12.23 -10.50
N PRO A 108 -0.07 13.16 -10.77
CA PRO A 108 -1.37 12.83 -11.37
C PRO A 108 -1.28 12.21 -12.77
N ASP A 109 -0.34 12.66 -13.61
CA ASP A 109 -0.17 12.12 -14.97
C ASP A 109 0.33 10.67 -14.95
N GLU A 110 1.29 10.37 -14.06
CA GLU A 110 1.77 9.00 -13.85
C GLU A 110 0.66 8.12 -13.26
N PHE A 111 -0.09 8.66 -12.30
CA PHE A 111 -1.22 7.97 -11.68
C PHE A 111 -2.26 7.57 -12.73
N ALA A 112 -2.70 8.52 -13.57
CA ALA A 112 -3.65 8.28 -14.65
C ALA A 112 -3.15 7.23 -15.64
N THR A 113 -1.88 7.35 -16.07
CA THR A 113 -1.26 6.40 -17.01
C THR A 113 -1.17 5.00 -16.40
N THR A 114 -0.89 4.91 -15.10
CA THR A 114 -0.82 3.63 -14.39
C THR A 114 -2.19 2.97 -14.29
N LEU A 115 -3.24 3.73 -13.99
CA LEU A 115 -4.61 3.21 -13.95
C LEU A 115 -5.07 2.68 -15.32
N ALA A 116 -4.72 3.38 -16.39
CA ALA A 116 -5.02 2.95 -17.76
C ALA A 116 -4.31 1.64 -18.14
N ALA A 117 -3.14 1.36 -17.55
CA ALA A 117 -2.32 0.18 -17.82
C ALA A 117 -2.70 -1.04 -16.96
N LEU A 118 -3.58 -0.91 -15.96
CA LEU A 118 -3.97 -2.04 -15.10
C LEU A 118 -4.41 -3.30 -15.88
N PRO A 119 -5.11 -3.19 -17.03
CA PRO A 119 -5.53 -4.38 -17.78
C PRO A 119 -4.42 -5.23 -18.42
N GLU A 120 -3.17 -4.77 -18.41
CA GLU A 120 -2.05 -5.46 -19.06
C GLU A 120 -1.67 -6.79 -18.39
N ALA A 121 -2.01 -6.98 -17.12
CA ALA A 121 -1.69 -8.19 -16.34
C ALA A 121 -2.66 -8.39 -15.18
N ASP A 122 -2.84 -9.62 -14.72
CA ASP A 122 -3.73 -9.93 -13.60
C ASP A 122 -3.28 -9.36 -12.28
N LEU A 123 -1.96 -9.30 -12.06
CA LEU A 123 -1.38 -8.66 -10.90
C LEU A 123 -0.20 -7.83 -11.38
N THR A 124 -0.33 -6.51 -11.22
CA THR A 124 0.76 -5.58 -11.46
C THR A 124 1.34 -5.14 -10.13
N VAL A 125 2.64 -5.35 -9.96
CA VAL A 125 3.40 -4.80 -8.85
C VAL A 125 3.80 -3.37 -9.22
N LEU A 126 3.31 -2.42 -8.43
CA LEU A 126 3.65 -1.01 -8.56
C LEU A 126 4.79 -0.76 -7.57
N GLY A 127 6.02 -0.81 -8.07
CA GLY A 127 7.23 -0.57 -7.29
C GLY A 127 7.73 0.85 -7.46
N ARG A 128 8.69 1.27 -6.64
CA ARG A 128 9.28 2.61 -6.73
C ARG A 128 10.40 2.63 -7.76
N THR A 129 10.53 3.71 -8.52
CA THR A 129 11.77 4.00 -9.26
C THR A 129 12.94 4.12 -8.28
N ALA A 130 14.18 4.06 -8.78
CA ALA A 130 15.36 4.29 -7.94
C ALA A 130 15.28 5.61 -7.16
N ARG A 131 14.84 6.71 -7.80
CA ARG A 131 14.71 8.01 -7.12
C ARG A 131 13.64 7.98 -6.04
N ALA A 132 12.44 7.47 -6.33
CA ALA A 132 11.37 7.34 -5.35
C ALA A 132 11.74 6.41 -4.19
N PHE A 133 12.45 5.30 -4.46
CA PHE A 133 12.95 4.39 -3.45
C PHE A 133 13.93 5.09 -2.49
N TYR A 134 14.91 5.81 -3.03
CA TYR A 134 15.91 6.53 -2.23
C TYR A 134 15.42 7.84 -1.60
N SER A 135 14.17 8.26 -1.84
CA SER A 135 13.54 9.34 -1.07
C SER A 135 13.20 8.94 0.38
N HIS A 136 13.18 7.63 0.66
CA HIS A 136 12.86 7.09 1.99
C HIS A 136 14.09 7.12 2.92
N PRO A 137 13.88 7.11 4.25
CA PRO A 137 14.96 6.99 5.23
C PRO A 137 15.81 5.72 4.99
N ARG A 138 17.10 5.77 5.30
CA ARG A 138 18.01 4.63 5.12
C ARG A 138 17.58 3.42 5.94
N ALA A 139 17.01 3.67 7.12
CA ALA A 139 16.44 2.65 7.99
C ALA A 139 15.33 1.84 7.29
N GLN A 140 14.67 2.41 6.29
CA GLN A 140 13.68 1.73 5.46
C GLN A 140 14.30 1.14 4.19
N VAL A 141 15.11 1.92 3.47
CA VAL A 141 15.74 1.52 2.20
C VAL A 141 16.58 0.25 2.35
N LEU A 142 17.44 0.17 3.37
CA LEU A 142 18.37 -0.96 3.50
C LEU A 142 17.67 -2.29 3.80
N PRO A 143 16.74 -2.38 4.77
CA PRO A 143 15.99 -3.62 4.99
C PRO A 143 15.12 -4.01 3.79
N GLU A 144 14.47 -3.05 3.13
CA GLU A 144 13.66 -3.34 1.93
C GLU A 144 14.52 -3.81 0.75
N THR A 145 15.74 -3.31 0.61
CA THR A 145 16.71 -3.82 -0.39
C THR A 145 17.02 -5.31 -0.17
N ILE A 146 17.17 -5.73 1.09
CA ILE A 146 17.39 -7.15 1.43
C ILE A 146 16.17 -7.98 1.04
N VAL A 147 14.95 -7.50 1.32
CA VAL A 147 13.72 -8.20 0.92
C VAL A 147 13.64 -8.35 -0.60
N ASN A 148 13.89 -7.27 -1.35
CA ASN A 148 13.85 -7.28 -2.81
C ASN A 148 14.90 -8.24 -3.39
N GLU A 149 16.12 -8.29 -2.83
CA GLU A 149 17.15 -9.24 -3.23
C GLU A 149 16.73 -10.71 -2.97
N VAL A 150 16.19 -11.01 -1.78
CA VAL A 150 15.70 -12.36 -1.46
C VAL A 150 14.57 -12.75 -2.41
N PHE A 151 13.61 -11.86 -2.64
CA PHE A 151 12.51 -12.10 -3.58
C PHE A 151 13.02 -12.39 -4.99
N ALA A 152 14.00 -11.61 -5.47
CA ALA A 152 14.64 -11.81 -6.78
C ALA A 152 15.36 -13.16 -6.87
N ARG A 153 16.06 -13.59 -5.81
CA ARG A 153 16.72 -14.92 -5.76
C ARG A 153 15.72 -16.06 -5.80
N MET A 154 14.55 -15.88 -5.19
CA MET A 154 13.51 -16.89 -5.13
C MET A 154 12.74 -17.04 -6.45
N THR A 155 12.47 -15.91 -7.12
CA THR A 155 11.52 -15.85 -8.25
C THR A 155 12.18 -15.59 -9.59
N GLY A 156 13.42 -15.09 -9.61
CA GLY A 156 14.09 -14.54 -10.78
C GLY A 156 13.62 -13.11 -11.14
N LEU A 157 12.75 -12.50 -10.33
CA LEU A 157 12.14 -11.19 -10.62
C LEU A 157 12.77 -10.10 -9.73
N ALA A 158 13.58 -9.24 -10.34
CA ALA A 158 14.23 -8.12 -9.65
C ALA A 158 13.25 -6.92 -9.51
N TRP A 159 12.24 -7.07 -8.65
CA TRP A 159 11.17 -6.08 -8.46
C TRP A 159 11.24 -5.42 -7.08
N ASP A 160 10.88 -4.13 -7.01
CA ASP A 160 10.55 -3.50 -5.74
C ASP A 160 9.15 -3.91 -5.28
N VAL A 161 9.07 -4.85 -4.35
CA VAL A 161 7.81 -5.41 -3.86
C VAL A 161 7.30 -4.69 -2.60
N MET A 162 8.13 -3.89 -1.95
CA MET A 162 7.83 -3.33 -0.63
C MET A 162 7.01 -2.02 -0.66
N ALA A 163 6.71 -1.48 -1.85
CA ALA A 163 5.87 -0.29 -1.99
C ALA A 163 4.37 -0.54 -1.70
N ALA A 164 3.96 -1.81 -1.59
CA ALA A 164 2.62 -2.28 -1.23
C ALA A 164 1.45 -1.75 -2.07
N ALA A 165 1.69 -1.27 -3.30
CA ALA A 165 0.66 -0.92 -4.26
C ALA A 165 0.52 -2.00 -5.34
N ARG A 166 -0.72 -2.41 -5.64
CA ARG A 166 -1.00 -3.51 -6.58
C ARG A 166 -2.14 -3.16 -7.52
N GLY A 167 -1.89 -3.32 -8.81
CA GLY A 167 -2.96 -3.50 -9.80
C GLY A 167 -3.47 -4.92 -9.76
N LEU A 168 -4.78 -5.13 -9.69
CA LEU A 168 -5.39 -6.46 -9.59
C LEU A 168 -6.53 -6.59 -10.59
N SER A 169 -6.53 -7.64 -11.41
CA SER A 169 -7.76 -8.10 -12.07
C SER A 169 -8.71 -8.65 -11.02
N ARG A 170 -10.01 -8.67 -11.34
CA ARG A 170 -11.02 -9.29 -10.48
C ARG A 170 -10.64 -10.71 -10.06
N ARG A 171 -10.09 -11.53 -10.98
CA ARG A 171 -9.65 -12.90 -10.65
C ARG A 171 -8.45 -12.95 -9.70
N ALA A 172 -7.51 -12.03 -9.81
CA ALA A 172 -6.39 -11.94 -8.86
C ALA A 172 -6.88 -11.48 -7.48
N ALA A 173 -7.78 -10.51 -7.44
CA ALA A 173 -8.40 -10.03 -6.21
C ALA A 173 -9.20 -11.14 -5.51
N ASP A 174 -10.03 -11.90 -6.26
CA ASP A 174 -10.76 -13.06 -5.76
C ASP A 174 -9.79 -14.13 -5.19
N LEU A 175 -8.70 -14.43 -5.90
CA LEU A 175 -7.68 -15.37 -5.45
C LEU A 175 -7.04 -14.92 -4.13
N ILE A 176 -6.65 -13.66 -4.02
CA ILE A 176 -6.05 -13.08 -2.81
C ILE A 176 -7.02 -13.21 -1.63
N VAL A 177 -8.28 -12.81 -1.81
CA VAL A 177 -9.29 -12.83 -0.74
C VAL A 177 -9.56 -14.26 -0.27
N THR A 178 -9.63 -15.22 -1.20
CA THR A 178 -10.04 -16.60 -0.88
C THR A 178 -8.88 -17.50 -0.45
N ALA A 179 -7.67 -17.29 -0.97
CA ALA A 179 -6.55 -18.21 -0.80
C ALA A 179 -5.36 -17.63 -0.01
N SER A 180 -5.19 -16.30 0.09
CA SER A 180 -4.10 -15.74 0.90
C SER A 180 -4.27 -16.11 2.38
N ARG A 181 -3.17 -16.53 3.01
CA ARG A 181 -3.13 -16.88 4.45
C ARG A 181 -2.11 -16.06 5.24
N ASP A 182 -1.27 -15.28 4.57
CA ASP A 182 -0.36 -14.36 5.25
C ASP A 182 -1.14 -13.16 5.79
N ASP A 183 -1.26 -13.09 7.11
CA ASP A 183 -1.86 -11.96 7.80
C ASP A 183 -0.85 -10.84 8.06
N SER A 184 0.45 -11.05 7.83
CA SER A 184 1.51 -10.08 8.11
C SER A 184 1.85 -9.19 6.92
N ILE A 185 2.83 -8.30 7.10
CA ILE A 185 3.45 -7.51 6.02
C ILE A 185 4.03 -8.38 4.89
N GLY A 186 4.32 -9.67 5.16
CA GLY A 186 4.76 -10.62 4.14
C GLY A 186 3.78 -10.79 2.98
N ALA A 187 2.50 -10.41 3.15
CA ALA A 187 1.50 -10.32 2.10
C ALA A 187 1.97 -9.56 0.84
N ASP A 188 2.87 -8.58 1.02
CA ASP A 188 3.44 -7.82 -0.10
C ASP A 188 4.19 -8.72 -1.09
N CYS A 189 4.78 -9.82 -0.62
CA CYS A 189 5.43 -10.82 -1.46
C CYS A 189 4.52 -12.02 -1.72
N THR A 190 3.84 -12.52 -0.69
CA THR A 190 3.13 -13.80 -0.79
C THR A 190 1.92 -13.75 -1.72
N TRP A 191 1.30 -12.59 -1.94
CA TRP A 191 0.27 -12.42 -2.98
C TRP A 191 0.82 -12.67 -4.39
N LEU A 192 2.05 -12.24 -4.68
CA LEU A 192 2.69 -12.47 -5.98
C LEU A 192 3.01 -13.96 -6.15
N LEU A 193 3.56 -14.60 -5.12
CA LEU A 193 3.86 -16.05 -5.15
C LEU A 193 2.59 -16.89 -5.33
N LEU A 194 1.49 -16.48 -4.69
CA LEU A 194 0.17 -17.09 -4.85
C LEU A 194 -0.34 -16.93 -6.29
N ALA A 195 -0.30 -15.71 -6.83
CA ALA A 195 -0.70 -15.43 -8.21
C ALA A 195 0.16 -16.18 -9.24
N GLN A 196 1.47 -16.25 -9.02
CA GLN A 196 2.41 -16.99 -9.87
C GLN A 196 2.09 -18.49 -9.90
N ARG A 197 1.86 -19.11 -8.74
CA ARG A 197 1.48 -20.53 -8.64
C ARG A 197 0.13 -20.83 -9.28
N ALA A 198 -0.80 -19.87 -9.25
CA ALA A 198 -2.08 -19.96 -9.93
C ALA A 198 -1.98 -19.72 -11.46
N GLY A 199 -0.80 -19.43 -12.01
CA GLY A 199 -0.59 -19.18 -13.43
C GLY A 199 -1.17 -17.86 -13.92
N LEU A 200 -1.35 -16.88 -13.02
CA LEU A 200 -1.81 -15.54 -13.37
C LEU A 200 -0.71 -14.75 -14.08
N GLN A 201 -1.11 -13.85 -14.97
CA GLN A 201 -0.17 -12.96 -15.65
C GLN A 201 0.31 -11.89 -14.68
N LEU A 202 1.63 -11.78 -14.50
CA LEU A 202 2.23 -10.79 -13.62
C LEU A 202 2.93 -9.70 -14.43
N ALA A 203 2.85 -8.47 -13.97
CA ALA A 203 3.63 -7.35 -14.51
C ALA A 203 4.27 -6.54 -13.38
N TYR A 204 5.27 -5.76 -13.73
CA TYR A 204 5.93 -4.81 -12.85
C TYR A 204 6.02 -3.45 -13.53
N ARG A 205 5.75 -2.40 -12.77
CA ARG A 205 5.87 -1.02 -13.21
C ARG A 205 6.50 -0.22 -12.10
N GLU A 206 7.56 0.50 -12.44
CA GLU A 206 8.16 1.49 -11.55
C GLU A 206 7.35 2.78 -11.56
N THR A 207 7.25 3.42 -10.41
CA THR A 207 6.47 4.63 -10.20
C THR A 207 7.21 5.63 -9.33
N GLU A 208 7.06 6.90 -9.66
CA GLU A 208 7.58 8.02 -8.91
C GLU A 208 6.65 8.39 -7.74
N GLY A 209 5.34 8.27 -7.92
CA GLY A 209 4.34 8.66 -6.93
C GLY A 209 4.22 7.76 -5.71
N LEU A 210 5.06 6.74 -5.59
CA LEU A 210 5.21 5.92 -4.38
C LEU A 210 6.44 6.33 -3.54
N GLU A 211 6.97 7.54 -3.77
CA GLU A 211 7.99 8.19 -2.95
C GLU A 211 7.54 8.41 -1.49
N PHE A 212 8.43 8.95 -0.65
CA PHE A 212 8.24 9.01 0.79
C PHE A 212 7.15 10.02 1.21
N GLU A 213 5.91 9.54 1.22
CA GLU A 213 4.70 10.32 1.50
C GLU A 213 4.59 10.81 2.95
N THR A 214 5.37 10.22 3.86
CA THR A 214 5.28 10.54 5.29
C THR A 214 5.52 12.02 5.57
N LEU A 215 6.30 12.72 4.75
CA LEU A 215 6.56 14.15 4.91
C LEU A 215 5.28 15.01 4.80
N ASP A 216 4.26 14.56 4.07
CA ASP A 216 2.98 15.28 3.92
C ASP A 216 2.23 15.43 5.23
N ARG A 217 2.43 14.50 6.17
CA ARG A 217 1.76 14.45 7.49
C ARG A 217 2.42 15.32 8.56
N TYR A 218 3.64 15.78 8.29
CA TYR A 218 4.50 16.43 9.28
C TYR A 218 5.12 17.72 8.73
N GLN A 219 4.40 18.43 7.86
CA GLN A 219 4.93 19.61 7.16
C GLN A 219 5.52 20.66 8.11
N ASP A 220 4.81 20.97 9.20
CA ASP A 220 5.25 21.94 10.21
C ASP A 220 6.52 21.45 10.94
N GLU A 221 6.55 20.19 11.37
CA GLU A 221 7.72 19.64 12.04
C GLU A 221 8.91 19.46 11.10
N VAL A 222 8.68 19.12 9.83
CA VAL A 222 9.71 19.09 8.78
C VAL A 222 10.29 20.48 8.58
N ALA A 223 9.46 21.51 8.47
CA ALA A 223 9.92 22.89 8.36
C ALA A 223 10.72 23.34 9.59
N ALA A 224 10.23 23.02 10.80
CA ALA A 224 10.90 23.35 12.05
C ALA A 224 12.27 22.66 12.22
N LEU A 225 12.47 21.48 11.63
CA LEU A 225 13.75 20.76 11.63
C LEU A 225 14.74 21.27 10.58
N GLY A 226 14.33 22.15 9.67
CA GLY A 226 15.17 22.64 8.58
C GLY A 226 14.98 21.89 7.25
N GLY A 227 13.88 21.16 7.08
CA GLY A 227 13.47 20.56 5.82
C GLY A 227 13.57 19.03 5.76
N PRO A 228 13.25 18.43 4.59
CA PRO A 228 13.14 16.98 4.43
C PRO A 228 14.39 16.20 4.83
N GLN A 229 15.59 16.68 4.47
CA GLN A 229 16.83 15.95 4.79
C GLN A 229 17.04 15.84 6.31
N ALA A 230 16.82 16.92 7.06
CA ALA A 230 16.96 16.91 8.51
C ALA A 230 15.92 15.98 9.18
N TRP A 231 14.73 15.86 8.60
CA TRP A 231 13.74 14.88 9.02
C TRP A 231 14.23 13.45 8.82
N LEU A 232 14.77 13.13 7.64
CA LEU A 232 15.32 11.80 7.32
C LEU A 232 16.49 11.46 8.23
N ASP A 233 17.41 12.40 8.45
CA ASP A 233 18.57 12.21 9.35
C ASP A 233 18.11 11.94 10.78
N ARG A 234 17.07 12.65 11.26
CA ARG A 234 16.48 12.40 12.58
C ARG A 234 15.79 11.03 12.65
N PHE A 235 15.10 10.62 11.57
CA PHE A 235 14.46 9.31 11.49
C PHE A 235 15.52 8.19 11.57
N ASP A 236 16.61 8.34 10.82
CA ASP A 236 17.72 7.38 10.77
C ASP A 236 18.58 7.39 12.04
N ALA A 237 18.62 8.50 12.80
CA ALA A 237 19.29 8.54 14.10
C ALA A 237 18.53 7.76 15.19
N ASN A 238 17.25 7.46 15.01
CA ASN A 238 16.45 6.72 15.98
C ASN A 238 16.59 5.20 15.78
N LEU A 239 17.25 4.53 16.74
CA LEU A 239 17.48 3.09 16.70
C LEU A 239 16.18 2.26 16.63
N ASN A 240 15.07 2.74 17.23
CA ASN A 240 13.81 2.00 17.21
C ASN A 240 13.23 1.89 15.78
N ASN A 241 13.49 2.89 14.92
CA ASN A 241 13.07 2.83 13.53
C ASN A 241 13.82 1.72 12.77
N TRP A 242 15.13 1.56 13.03
CA TRP A 242 15.92 0.47 12.48
C TRP A 242 15.44 -0.89 12.96
N LEU A 243 15.21 -1.05 14.27
CA LEU A 243 14.76 -2.31 14.85
C LEU A 243 13.41 -2.73 14.26
N LEU A 244 12.46 -1.79 14.15
CA LEU A 244 11.18 -2.06 13.52
C LEU A 244 11.36 -2.49 12.06
N ARG A 245 12.10 -1.73 11.25
CA ARG A 245 12.26 -2.04 9.81
C ARG A 245 13.01 -3.36 9.57
N LEU A 246 13.94 -3.74 10.43
CA LEU A 246 14.58 -5.05 10.41
C LEU A 246 13.59 -6.18 10.78
N GLU A 247 12.73 -5.97 11.79
CA GLU A 247 11.67 -6.93 12.11
C GLU A 247 10.70 -7.10 10.92
N LEU A 248 10.32 -6.01 10.25
CA LEU A 248 9.49 -6.06 9.04
C LEU A 248 10.15 -6.90 7.96
N ALA A 249 11.41 -6.59 7.61
CA ALA A 249 12.14 -7.33 6.57
C ALA A 249 12.27 -8.82 6.91
N TYR A 250 12.60 -9.15 8.16
CA TYR A 250 12.64 -10.54 8.62
C TYR A 250 11.27 -11.23 8.46
N THR A 251 10.19 -10.56 8.87
CA THR A 251 8.82 -11.10 8.75
C THR A 251 8.48 -11.40 7.29
N VAL A 252 8.80 -10.49 6.37
CA VAL A 252 8.54 -10.70 4.93
C VAL A 252 9.35 -11.87 4.38
N VAL A 253 10.64 -11.93 4.66
CA VAL A 253 11.53 -13.02 4.19
C VAL A 253 11.05 -14.37 4.72
N GLU A 254 10.65 -14.42 5.99
CA GLU A 254 10.16 -15.65 6.62
C GLU A 254 8.83 -16.11 6.00
N SER A 255 7.89 -15.20 5.73
CA SER A 255 6.67 -15.51 4.99
C SER A 255 6.97 -16.06 3.59
N CYS A 256 7.92 -15.46 2.87
CA CYS A 256 8.35 -15.94 1.55
C CYS A 256 8.89 -17.38 1.64
N ARG A 257 9.76 -17.65 2.62
CA ARG A 257 10.34 -18.98 2.86
C ARG A 257 9.26 -20.03 3.13
N GLN A 258 8.23 -19.69 3.90
CA GLN A 258 7.12 -20.60 4.19
C GLN A 258 6.36 -20.99 2.91
N GLN A 259 6.10 -20.04 2.02
CA GLN A 259 5.42 -20.29 0.74
C GLN A 259 6.22 -21.16 -0.24
N MET A 260 7.54 -21.25 -0.11
CA MET A 260 8.37 -22.16 -0.92
C MET A 260 8.26 -23.63 -0.50
N ASN A 261 7.87 -23.90 0.74
CA ASN A 261 7.80 -25.26 1.30
C ASN A 261 6.40 -25.88 1.15
N GLU A 262 5.45 -25.15 0.56
CA GLU A 262 4.07 -25.55 0.26
C GLU A 262 3.89 -25.89 -1.22
#